data_AF-A0A932NS09-F1
#
_entry.id   AF-A0A932NS09-F1
#
_cell.length_a   1.000
_cell.length_b   1.000
_cell.length_c   1.000
_cell.angle_alpha   90.00
_cell.angle_beta   90.00
_cell.angle_gamma   90.00
#
_symmetry.space_group_name_H-M   'P 1'
#
loop_
_entity.id
_entity.type
_entity.pdbx_description
1 polymer ?
#
loop_
_entity_poly.entity_id
_entity_poly.type
_entity_poly.pdbx_seq_one_letter_code
_entity_poly.pdbx_strand_id
1 'polypeptide(L)' 'MFGLGFPELLIIMVIVLLLFGGKKLPEIASGLGKAVREFKHANSQPEPTDVTVKQVTERSVTDETKKDAPRA' A
#
# COMPACT_ATOMS: atom_id res chain seq x y z
N MET A 1 -24.14 -24.79 18.95
CA MET A 1 -24.16 -25.63 17.75
C MET A 1 -23.72 -24.77 16.57
N PHE A 2 -22.67 -25.20 15.86
CA PHE A 2 -22.02 -24.50 14.72
C PHE A 2 -21.64 -23.03 14.98
N GLY A 3 -20.60 -22.83 15.78
CA GLY A 3 -19.83 -21.59 15.71
C GLY A 3 -19.02 -21.62 14.42
N LEU A 4 -19.19 -20.64 13.55
CA LEU A 4 -18.30 -20.43 12.41
C LEU A 4 -16.91 -20.13 12.96
N GLY A 5 -16.11 -21.19 13.11
CA GLY A 5 -14.76 -21.11 13.60
C GLY A 5 -13.80 -20.74 12.48
N PHE A 6 -12.57 -20.48 12.89
CA PHE A 6 -11.45 -20.33 11.96
C PHE A 6 -11.30 -21.53 10.98
N PRO A 7 -11.50 -22.80 11.41
CA PRO A 7 -11.42 -23.95 10.50
C PRO A 7 -12.44 -23.93 9.37
N GLU A 8 -13.70 -23.62 9.67
CA GLU A 8 -14.78 -23.54 8.67
C GLU A 8 -14.53 -22.42 7.65
N LEU A 9 -14.07 -21.25 8.12
CA LEU A 9 -13.70 -20.14 7.24
C LEU A 9 -12.56 -20.52 6.29
N LEU A 10 -11.57 -21.29 6.78
CA LEU A 10 -10.44 -21.74 5.96
C LEU A 10 -10.89 -22.72 4.88
N ILE A 11 -11.82 -23.64 5.19
CA ILE A 11 -12.41 -24.56 4.20
C ILE A 11 -13.15 -23.78 3.11
N ILE A 12 -13.99 -22.81 3.49
CA ILE A 12 -14.70 -21.94 2.54
C ILE A 12 -13.71 -21.17 1.68
N MET A 13 -12.65 -20.62 2.28
CA MET A 13 -11.61 -19.89 1.55
C MET A 13 -10.91 -20.78 0.51
N VAL A 14 -10.59 -22.04 0.86
CA VAL A 14 -10.02 -23.00 -0.10
C VAL A 14 -10.98 -23.27 -1.26
N ILE A 15 -12.28 -23.46 -1.01
CA ILE A 15 -13.27 -23.66 -2.07
C ILE A 15 -13.34 -22.44 -3.00
N VAL A 16 -13.39 -21.24 -2.44
CA VAL A 16 -13.38 -19.99 -3.22
C VAL A 16 -12.10 -19.87 -4.05
N LEU A 17 -10.95 -20.22 -3.48
CA LEU A 17 -9.66 -20.24 -4.19
C LEU A 17 -9.63 -21.27 -5.31
N LEU A 18 -10.34 -22.40 -5.20
CA LEU A 18 -10.45 -23.38 -6.29
C LEU A 18 -11.36 -22.89 -7.42
N LEU A 19 -12.48 -22.24 -7.10
CA LEU A 19 -13.43 -21.73 -8.09
C LEU A 19 -12.89 -20.53 -8.86
N PHE A 20 -12.31 -19.57 -8.15
CA PHE A 20 -11.81 -18.31 -8.74
C PHE A 20 -10.31 -18.35 -9.05
N GLY A 21 -9.56 -19.28 -8.45
CA GLY A 21 -8.10 -19.33 -8.53
C GLY A 21 -7.42 -18.37 -7.55
N GLY A 22 -6.23 -18.74 -7.07
CA GLY A 22 -5.46 -17.94 -6.11
C GLY A 22 -5.00 -16.56 -6.60
N LYS A 23 -5.09 -16.30 -7.91
CA LYS A 23 -4.72 -15.01 -8.50
C LYS A 23 -5.86 -13.99 -8.50
N LYS A 24 -7.13 -14.42 -8.56
CA LYS A 24 -8.30 -13.53 -8.67
C LYS A 24 -8.63 -12.83 -7.36
N LEU A 25 -8.47 -13.51 -6.21
CA LEU A 25 -8.68 -12.91 -4.90
C LEU A 25 -7.81 -11.66 -4.65
N PRO A 26 -6.47 -11.72 -4.77
CA PRO A 26 -5.61 -10.56 -4.55
C PRO A 26 -5.77 -9.48 -5.62
N GLU A 27 -6.12 -9.86 -6.86
CA GLU A 27 -6.42 -8.92 -7.96
C GLU A 27 -7.63 -8.03 -7.61
N ILE A 28 -8.73 -8.64 -7.14
CA ILE A 28 -9.95 -7.94 -6.72
C ILE A 28 -9.71 -7.14 -5.44
N ALA A 29 -9.03 -7.72 -4.45
CA ALA A 29 -8.69 -7.03 -3.20
C ALA A 29 -7.80 -5.80 -3.42
N SER A 30 -6.85 -5.87 -4.36
CA SER A 30 -6.00 -4.74 -4.72
C SER A 30 -6.79 -3.60 -5.36
N GLY A 31 -7.77 -3.92 -6.21
CA GLY A 31 -8.67 -2.93 -6.81
C GLY A 31 -9.58 -2.27 -5.77
N LEU A 32 -10.24 -3.08 -4.94
CA LEU A 32 -11.08 -2.62 -3.84
C LEU A 32 -10.30 -1.79 -2.80
N GLY A 33 -9.10 -2.23 -2.44
CA GLY A 33 -8.27 -1.54 -1.45
C GLY A 33 -7.84 -0.15 -1.92
N LYS A 34 -7.51 0.01 -3.21
CA LYS A 34 -7.26 1.32 -3.82
C LYS A 34 -8.53 2.17 -3.82
N ALA A 35 -9.67 1.63 -4.23
CA ALA A 35 -10.93 2.35 -4.24
C ALA A 35 -11.33 2.83 -2.83
N VAL A 36 -11.19 1.99 -1.81
CA VAL A 36 -11.47 2.34 -0.41
C VAL A 36 -10.47 3.39 0.10
N ARG A 37 -9.20 3.30 -0.28
CA ARG A 37 -8.16 4.28 0.07
C ARG A 37 -8.50 5.65 -0.52
N GLU A 38 -8.76 5.72 -1.83
CA GLU A 38 -9.17 6.96 -2.50
C GLU A 38 -10.47 7.51 -1.92
N PHE A 39 -11.46 6.65 -1.63
CA PHE A 39 -12.73 7.05 -1.01
C PHE A 39 -12.51 7.67 0.37
N LYS A 40 -11.63 7.07 1.19
CA LYS A 40 -11.29 7.60 2.52
C LYS A 40 -10.49 8.91 2.44
N HIS A 41 -9.57 9.02 1.48
CA HIS A 41 -8.83 10.26 1.21
C HIS A 41 -9.76 11.39 0.73
N ALA A 42 -10.70 11.10 -0.16
CA ALA A 42 -11.66 12.09 -0.66
C ALA A 42 -12.65 12.55 0.43
N ASN A 43 -13.04 11.65 1.33
CA ASN A 43 -13.94 11.97 2.44
C ASN A 43 -13.23 12.66 3.63
N SER A 44 -11.89 12.70 3.63
CA SER A 44 -11.09 13.41 4.64
C SER A 44 -10.55 14.69 4.01
N GLN A 45 -11.10 15.86 4.35
CA GLN A 45 -10.59 17.17 3.88
C GLN A 45 -9.11 17.39 4.24
N PRO A 46 -8.36 18.18 3.45
CA PRO A 46 -7.10 17.76 2.83
C PRO A 46 -5.86 18.06 3.66
N GLU A 47 -4.98 17.08 3.78
CA GLU A 47 -3.54 17.32 3.89
C GLU A 47 -2.93 16.93 2.52
N PRO A 48 -2.00 17.74 1.97
CA PRO A 48 -1.44 17.51 0.65
C PRO A 48 -0.83 16.11 0.59
N THR A 49 -1.41 15.28 -0.27
CA THR A 49 -0.99 13.89 -0.43
C THR A 49 0.34 13.88 -1.16
N ASP A 50 1.40 13.67 -0.39
CA ASP A 50 2.75 13.45 -0.86
C ASP A 50 2.78 12.20 -1.75
N VAL A 51 2.98 12.44 -3.05
CA VAL A 51 3.19 11.40 -4.06
C VAL A 51 4.69 11.07 -4.10
N THR A 52 5.32 10.69 -2.97
CA THR A 52 6.74 10.28 -2.97
C THR A 52 6.90 8.81 -2.62
N VAL A 53 6.47 7.94 -3.53
CA VAL A 53 7.05 6.59 -3.63
C VAL A 53 7.35 6.28 -5.09
N LYS A 54 8.14 7.14 -5.76
CA LYS A 54 8.74 6.78 -7.06
C LYS A 54 10.13 7.38 -7.38
N GLN A 55 10.78 8.17 -6.52
CA GLN A 55 12.06 8.78 -6.95
C GLN A 55 13.07 9.09 -5.83
N VAL A 56 13.37 8.14 -4.95
CA VAL A 56 14.56 8.23 -4.07
C VAL A 56 15.28 6.90 -4.06
N THR A 57 15.94 6.55 -5.18
CA THR A 57 16.93 5.46 -5.20
C THR A 57 18.23 5.88 -5.87
N GLU A 58 18.32 7.01 -6.56
CA GLU A 58 19.57 7.34 -7.25
C GLU A 58 19.73 8.85 -7.44
N ARG A 59 20.23 9.56 -6.42
CA ARG A 59 20.76 10.94 -6.52
C ARG A 59 21.43 11.44 -5.22
N SER A 60 22.15 10.55 -4.53
CA SER A 60 22.81 10.90 -3.26
C SER A 60 24.34 11.03 -3.34
N VAL A 61 24.90 11.38 -4.50
CA VAL A 61 26.33 11.75 -4.59
C VAL A 61 26.48 12.85 -5.62
N THR A 62 26.65 14.10 -5.17
CA THR A 62 27.63 15.10 -5.63
C THR A 62 27.18 16.47 -5.09
N ASP A 63 28.15 17.23 -4.60
CA ASP A 63 28.08 18.65 -4.24
C ASP A 63 27.51 18.99 -2.85
N GLU A 64 28.42 19.27 -1.90
CA GLU A 64 28.52 20.54 -1.14
C GLU A 64 29.40 20.40 0.13
N THR A 65 30.73 20.36 -0.04
CA THR A 65 31.64 20.82 1.03
C THR A 65 32.74 21.67 0.42
N LYS A 66 32.35 22.84 -0.11
CA LYS A 66 33.26 23.94 -0.36
C LYS A 66 32.54 25.29 -0.26
N LYS A 67 32.34 25.75 0.98
CA LYS A 67 32.02 27.11 1.45
C LYS A 67 31.45 26.93 2.86
N ASP A 68 31.84 27.58 3.94
CA ASP A 68 32.52 28.85 4.18
C ASP A 68 33.21 28.72 5.54
N ALA A 69 34.48 29.09 5.63
CA ALA A 69 35.04 29.57 6.88
C ALA A 69 36.01 30.72 6.60
N PRO A 70 35.51 31.92 6.25
CA PRO A 70 36.20 33.16 6.57
C PRO A 70 35.84 33.53 8.01
N ARG A 71 36.78 33.41 8.94
CA ARG A 71 36.76 34.22 10.17
C ARG A 71 37.99 35.11 10.15
N ALA A 72 37.70 36.40 9.97
CA ALA A 72 38.57 37.52 10.29
C ALA A 72 38.96 37.51 11.77
#